data_AF-A9LCA1-F1
#
_entry.id   AF-A9LCA1-F1
#
_cell.length_a   1.000
_cell.length_b   1.000
_cell.length_c   1.000
_cell.angle_alpha   90.00
_cell.angle_beta   90.00
_cell.angle_gamma   90.00
#
_symmetry.space_group_name_H-M   'P 1'
#
loop_
_entity.id
_entity.type
_entity.pdbx_description
1 polymer ?
#
loop_
_entity_poly.entity_id
_entity_poly.type
_entity_poly.pdbx_seq_one_letter_code
_entity_poly.pdbx_strand_id
1 'polypeptide(L)'
;AVRRVTQDNQGKKTAGVDGVKSLTPKQRFNLINKLKLGSKVKPTRRVWIPKPGKDEERPLGIPTMYDRALQALVMMALEPEWEAKFEPN
;
A
#
# COMPACT_ATOMS: atom_id res chain seq x y z
N ALA A 1 5.20 -0.53 -8.88
CA ALA A 1 5.12 -0.32 -7.41
C ALA A 1 4.96 1.16 -7.01
N VAL A 2 6.02 1.98 -7.02
CA VAL A 2 5.97 3.37 -6.50
C VAL A 2 4.92 4.24 -7.20
N ARG A 3 4.86 4.20 -8.54
CA ARG A 3 3.84 4.93 -9.32
C ARG A 3 2.42 4.56 -8.87
N ARG A 4 2.10 3.26 -8.86
CA ARG A 4 0.80 2.73 -8.43
C ARG A 4 0.36 3.29 -7.08
N VAL A 5 1.23 3.23 -6.07
CA VAL A 5 0.92 3.68 -4.70
C VAL A 5 0.83 5.19 -4.58
N THR A 6 1.70 5.94 -5.27
CA THR A 6 1.84 7.39 -5.08
C THR A 6 0.93 8.22 -6.00
N GLN A 7 0.48 7.66 -7.11
CA GLN A 7 -0.20 8.41 -8.18
C GLN A 7 -1.51 7.77 -8.64
N ASP A 8 -1.61 6.45 -8.67
CA ASP A 8 -2.75 5.80 -9.33
C ASP A 8 -3.83 5.37 -8.32
N ASN A 9 -3.43 4.78 -7.18
CA ASN A 9 -4.35 4.27 -6.16
C ASN A 9 -5.29 5.36 -5.60
N GLN A 10 -6.55 4.99 -5.32
CA GLN A 10 -7.53 5.89 -4.70
C GLN A 10 -7.04 6.46 -3.36
N GLY A 11 -6.41 5.62 -2.54
CA GLY A 11 -5.81 6.00 -1.24
C GLY A 11 -4.43 6.65 -1.31
N LYS A 12 -3.98 7.16 -2.47
CA LYS A 12 -2.63 7.73 -2.66
C LYS A 12 -2.31 8.91 -1.74
N LYS A 13 -3.32 9.66 -1.30
CA LYS A 13 -3.19 10.81 -0.38
C LYS A 13 -3.34 10.45 1.11
N THR A 14 -3.58 9.18 1.42
CA THR A 14 -3.79 8.72 2.80
C THR A 14 -2.45 8.40 3.45
N ALA A 15 -2.11 9.06 4.55
CA ALA A 15 -0.87 8.83 5.28
C ALA A 15 -0.93 7.58 6.16
N GLY A 16 0.23 6.94 6.36
CA GLY A 16 0.43 5.95 7.41
C GLY A 16 0.72 6.62 8.76
N VAL A 17 1.40 5.89 9.66
CA VAL A 17 1.83 6.42 10.98
C VAL A 17 2.89 7.53 10.88
N ASP A 18 3.57 7.62 9.74
CA ASP A 18 4.63 8.60 9.48
C ASP A 18 4.13 9.96 8.94
N GLY A 19 2.81 10.11 8.76
CA GLY A 19 2.21 11.37 8.33
C GLY A 19 2.43 11.76 6.86
N VAL A 20 3.18 10.97 6.08
CA VAL A 20 3.50 11.28 4.68
C VAL A 20 2.28 11.03 3.78
N LYS A 21 1.67 12.12 3.29
CA LYS A 21 0.48 12.09 2.43
C LYS A 21 0.80 12.11 0.93
N SER A 22 1.93 12.70 0.52
CA SER A 22 2.31 12.84 -0.88
C SER A 22 3.83 12.95 -1.01
N LEU A 23 4.34 12.69 -2.22
CA LEU A 23 5.76 12.80 -2.55
C LEU A 23 5.96 13.64 -3.80
N THR A 24 6.98 14.50 -3.78
CA THR A 24 7.46 15.20 -4.98
C THR A 24 8.07 14.20 -5.99
N PRO A 25 8.24 14.57 -7.27
CA PRO A 25 8.91 13.71 -8.25
C PRO A 25 10.28 13.20 -7.77
N LYS A 26 11.12 14.10 -7.22
CA LYS A 26 12.44 13.74 -6.67
C LYS A 26 12.35 12.74 -5.52
N GLN A 27 11.39 12.93 -4.61
CA GLN A 27 11.17 12.00 -3.50
C GLN A 27 10.69 10.63 -3.98
N ARG A 28 9.89 10.56 -5.07
CA ARG A 28 9.48 9.29 -5.67
C ARG A 28 10.68 8.54 -6.24
N PHE A 29 11.60 9.21 -6.94
CA PHE A 29 12.85 8.58 -7.39
C PHE A 29 13.70 8.08 -6.21
N ASN A 30 13.83 8.88 -5.16
CA ASN A 30 14.54 8.45 -3.95
C ASN A 30 13.89 7.23 -3.29
N LEU A 31 12.55 7.14 -3.31
CA LEU A 31 11.83 6.00 -2.77
C LEU A 31 12.14 4.72 -3.57
N ILE A 32 12.19 4.79 -4.90
CA ILE A 32 12.55 3.64 -5.76
C ILE A 32 13.88 3.05 -5.31
N ASN A 33 14.92 3.89 -5.14
CA ASN A 33 16.26 3.47 -4.74
C ASN A 33 16.34 2.92 -3.30
N LYS A 34 15.31 3.15 -2.47
CA LYS A 34 15.26 2.69 -1.08
C LYS A 34 14.47 1.40 -0.88
N LEU A 35 13.70 0.95 -1.88
CA LEU A 35 12.90 -0.26 -1.76
C LEU A 35 13.84 -1.46 -1.59
N LYS A 36 13.74 -2.14 -0.45
CA LYS A 36 14.55 -3.32 -0.12
C LYS A 36 13.75 -4.29 0.74
N LEU A 37 13.68 -5.53 0.30
CA LEU A 37 13.04 -6.62 1.06
C LEU A 37 13.88 -6.99 2.30
N GLY A 38 13.22 -7.59 3.30
CA GLY A 38 13.87 -8.07 4.52
C GLY A 38 14.06 -7.02 5.62
N SER A 39 13.54 -5.80 5.44
CA SER A 39 13.52 -4.79 6.50
C SER A 39 12.30 -4.96 7.41
N LYS A 40 12.44 -4.65 8.71
CA LYS A 40 11.31 -4.65 9.66
C LYS A 40 10.34 -3.54 9.31
N VAL A 41 9.07 -3.90 9.08
CA VAL A 41 8.01 -2.95 8.73
C VAL A 41 7.63 -2.04 9.89
N LYS A 42 7.11 -0.85 9.56
CA LYS A 42 6.53 0.07 10.54
C LYS A 42 5.12 -0.39 10.95
N PRO A 43 4.63 0.00 12.15
CA PRO A 43 3.25 -0.27 12.54
C PRO A 43 2.25 0.41 11.59
N THR A 44 1.09 -0.21 11.39
CA THR A 44 0.01 0.38 10.57
C THR A 44 -0.83 1.36 11.37
N ARG A 45 -1.30 2.43 10.72
CA ARG A 45 -2.25 3.38 11.33
C ARG A 45 -3.66 2.84 11.22
N ARG A 46 -4.37 2.69 12.35
CA ARG A 46 -5.76 2.22 12.38
C ARG A 46 -6.74 3.36 12.10
N VAL A 47 -7.74 3.10 11.27
CA VAL A 47 -8.89 3.97 10.98
C VAL A 47 -10.14 3.11 10.95
N TRP A 48 -11.24 3.59 11.52
CA TRP A 48 -12.54 2.94 11.41
C TRP A 48 -13.26 3.44 10.16
N ILE A 49 -13.84 2.51 9.39
CA ILE A 49 -14.64 2.82 8.21
C ILE A 49 -15.97 2.08 8.28
N PRO A 50 -17.07 2.69 7.83
CA PRO A 50 -18.39 2.04 7.87
C PRO A 50 -18.41 0.80 6.97
N LYS A 51 -19.13 -0.24 7.40
CA LYS A 51 -19.46 -1.37 6.54
C LYS A 51 -20.54 -0.94 5.54
N PRO A 52 -20.40 -1.22 4.24
CA PRO A 52 -21.45 -0.94 3.28
C PRO A 52 -22.77 -1.61 3.71
N GLY A 53 -23.85 -0.82 3.84
CA GLY A 53 -25.19 -1.32 4.16
C GLY A 53 -25.40 -1.79 5.61
N LYS A 54 -24.52 -1.44 6.56
CA LYS A 54 -24.68 -1.75 7.99
C LYS A 54 -24.26 -0.56 8.86
N ASP A 55 -24.80 -0.46 10.07
CA ASP A 55 -24.43 0.57 11.07
C ASP A 55 -23.14 0.23 11.85
N GLU A 56 -22.43 -0.81 11.44
CA GLU A 56 -21.19 -1.27 12.05
C GLU A 56 -19.96 -0.71 11.34
N GLU A 57 -18.88 -0.48 12.08
CA GLU A 57 -17.58 -0.13 11.51
C GLU A 57 -16.65 -1.34 11.39
N ARG A 58 -15.68 -1.26 10.48
CA ARG A 58 -14.56 -2.20 10.37
C ARG A 58 -13.23 -1.45 10.48
N PRO A 59 -12.20 -2.04 11.13
CA PRO A 59 -10.89 -1.42 11.19
C PRO A 59 -10.16 -1.58 9.86
N LEU A 60 -9.52 -0.50 9.40
CA LEU A 60 -8.57 -0.48 8.29
C LEU A 60 -7.18 -0.14 8.83
N GLY A 61 -6.20 -1.00 8.52
CA GLY A 61 -4.77 -0.72 8.78
C GLY A 61 -4.14 -0.04 7.57
N ILE A 62 -3.59 1.16 7.76
CA ILE A 62 -2.95 1.94 6.69
C ILE A 62 -1.43 1.92 6.91
N PRO A 63 -0.67 1.20 6.07
CA PRO A 63 0.80 1.18 6.15
C PRO A 63 1.40 2.52 5.69
N THR A 64 2.70 2.71 5.94
CA THR A 64 3.41 3.88 5.40
C THR A 64 3.50 3.81 3.87
N MET A 65 3.87 4.93 3.25
CA MET A 65 4.04 4.95 1.79
C MET A 65 5.16 4.02 1.31
N TYR A 66 6.22 3.89 2.11
CA TYR A 66 7.30 2.92 1.88
C TYR A 66 6.77 1.50 1.90
N ASP A 67 6.06 1.12 2.97
CA ASP A 67 5.56 -0.24 3.16
C ASP A 67 4.53 -0.62 2.08
N ARG A 68 3.63 0.31 1.71
CA ARG A 68 2.69 0.11 0.59
C ARG A 68 3.41 -0.11 -0.73
N ALA A 69 4.48 0.65 -0.98
CA ALA A 69 5.28 0.47 -2.20
C ALA A 69 6.03 -0.87 -2.21
N LEU A 70 6.51 -1.33 -1.06
CA LEU A 70 7.15 -2.64 -0.92
C LEU A 70 6.13 -3.78 -1.10
N GLN A 71 4.95 -3.68 -0.50
CA GLN A 71 3.84 -4.62 -0.72
C GLN A 71 3.42 -4.68 -2.19
N ALA A 72 3.25 -3.52 -2.83
CA ALA A 72 2.92 -3.47 -4.26
C ALA A 72 4.04 -4.04 -5.15
N LEU A 73 5.31 -3.97 -4.71
CA LEU A 73 6.42 -4.62 -5.41
C LEU A 73 6.31 -6.15 -5.35
N VAL A 74 6.07 -6.69 -4.15
CA VAL A 74 5.89 -8.13 -3.95
C VAL A 74 4.64 -8.65 -4.67
N MET A 75 3.53 -7.91 -4.60
CA MET A 75 2.29 -8.27 -5.28
C MET A 75 2.50 -8.42 -6.80
N MET A 76 3.12 -7.45 -7.46
CA MET A 76 3.41 -7.55 -8.91
C MET A 76 4.30 -8.75 -9.27
N ALA A 77 5.16 -9.21 -8.37
CA ALA A 77 5.99 -10.39 -8.61
C ALA A 77 5.21 -11.69 -8.45
N LEU A 78 4.22 -11.71 -7.55
CA LEU A 78 3.41 -12.88 -7.23
C LEU A 78 2.18 -13.03 -8.14
N GLU A 79 1.59 -11.92 -8.59
CA GLU A 79 0.36 -11.90 -9.39
C GLU A 79 0.35 -12.90 -10.56
N PRO A 80 1.38 -12.99 -11.43
CA PRO A 80 1.34 -13.90 -12.57
C PRO A 80 1.29 -15.39 -12.19
N GLU A 81 1.98 -15.77 -11.11
CA GLU A 81 1.98 -17.16 -10.64
C GLU A 81 0.61 -17.53 -10.08
N TRP A 82 0.02 -16.62 -9.30
CA TRP A 82 -1.26 -16.88 -8.66
C TRP A 82 -2.44 -16.79 -9.62
N GLU A 83 -2.40 -15.90 -10.61
CA GLU A 83 -3.43 -15.82 -11.66
C GLU A 83 -3.56 -17.14 -12.43
N ALA A 84 -2.45 -17.85 -12.65
CA ALA A 84 -2.48 -19.18 -13.30
C ALA A 84 -3.03 -20.30 -12.40
N LYS A 85 -3.08 -20.11 -11.08
CA LYS A 85 -3.48 -21.12 -10.08
C LYS A 85 -4.85 -20.87 -9.47
N PHE A 86 -5.34 -19.63 -9.49
CA PHE A 86 -6.61 -19.30 -8.87
C PHE A 86 -7.78 -20.01 -9.56
N GLU A 87 -8.79 -20.33 -8.76
CA GLU A 87 -10.01 -20.94 -9.26
C GLU A 87 -10.69 -20.00 -10.27
N PRO A 88 -11.25 -20.54 -11.36
CA PRO A 88 -11.90 -19.72 -12.38
C PRO A 88 -13.17 -19.04 -11.87
N ASN A 89 -13.74 -19.47 -10.73
CA ASN A 89 -14.98 -18.95 -10.14
C ASN A 89 -14.93 -18.91 -8.61
#